data_AF-A0A6C1EBJ3-F1
#
_entry.id   AF-A0A6C1EBJ3-F1
#
_cell.length_a   1.000
_cell.length_b   1.000
_cell.length_c   1.000
_cell.angle_alpha   90.00
_cell.angle_beta   90.00
_cell.angle_gamma   90.00
#
_symmetry.space_group_name_H-M   'P 1'
#
loop_
_entity.id
_entity.type
_entity.pdbx_description
1 polymer ?
#
loop_
_entity_poly.entity_id
_entity_poly.type
_entity_poly.pdbx_seq_one_letter_code
_entity_poly.pdbx_strand_id
1 'polypeptide(L)'
;MAFKLWSLDEETLYEHVFERYMQLEAQCRELPQDLGIQDKSSGVLELAIEPLGVEASKKKKRVRRRNKDDYHVRVEQSISSLHSSRDNDNSTTGYVVWSTTPFFINWLLYSASAAPFRLGTQVEVVHGPSCEGHMLDLPKLINLSGTDRSKRGILELGAGISGILPVVLGNFVDVYVSTDQRGILNKLKHNTLENLSQLTRRQCVSRTLRLEPPPTTPSETATLELPSKPTLDLEVTALDWEKINLRDETTHSLHLELSLLGRTSSSVYVLAMDVIYNEYLIDPFLKTLEQLKYCFQSTYNLKFHAVVGLHLRSQDVTTLFLERAVIEHDLAVYDIVDQAIQESRFNFYLIT
;
A
#
# COMPACT_ATOMS: atom_id res chain seq x y z
N MET A 1 -14.81 -15.88 3.75
CA MET A 1 -15.71 -14.81 4.23
C MET A 1 -14.99 -13.47 4.03
N ALA A 2 -15.67 -12.31 4.12
CA ALA A 2 -14.96 -11.03 4.17
C ALA A 2 -14.11 -10.95 5.44
N PHE A 3 -13.01 -10.18 5.42
CA PHE A 3 -12.25 -9.92 6.64
C PHE A 3 -13.10 -9.17 7.66
N LYS A 4 -12.75 -9.30 8.95
CA LYS A 4 -13.29 -8.49 10.04
C LYS A 4 -12.23 -7.54 10.57
N LEU A 5 -12.65 -6.56 11.35
CA LEU A 5 -11.75 -5.68 12.07
C LEU A 5 -11.79 -6.01 13.55
N TRP A 6 -10.64 -6.09 14.19
CA TRP A 6 -10.55 -6.19 15.65
C TRP A 6 -10.02 -4.88 16.21
N SER A 7 -10.82 -4.21 17.04
CA SER A 7 -10.41 -2.92 17.62
C SER A 7 -9.30 -3.13 18.64
N LEU A 8 -8.24 -2.34 18.56
CA LEU A 8 -7.13 -2.36 19.52
C LEU A 8 -7.21 -1.15 20.44
N ASP A 9 -7.16 -1.41 21.73
CA ASP A 9 -7.13 -0.44 22.82
C ASP A 9 -6.04 -0.83 23.85
N GLU A 10 -5.89 -0.03 24.90
CA GLU A 10 -4.89 -0.25 25.96
C GLU A 10 -5.01 -1.63 26.64
N GLU A 11 -6.23 -2.20 26.68
CA GLU A 11 -6.49 -3.49 27.32
C GLU A 11 -6.23 -4.67 26.38
N THR A 12 -6.51 -4.50 25.09
CA THR A 12 -6.54 -5.60 24.11
C THR A 12 -5.28 -5.70 23.26
N LEU A 13 -4.49 -4.63 23.11
CA LEU A 13 -3.33 -4.64 22.20
C LEU A 13 -2.29 -5.69 22.60
N TYR A 14 -2.07 -5.89 23.90
CA TYR A 14 -1.07 -6.85 24.40
C TYR A 14 -1.51 -8.29 24.17
N GLU A 15 -2.79 -8.58 24.40
CA GLU A 15 -3.39 -9.88 24.11
C GLU A 15 -3.31 -10.18 22.61
N HIS A 16 -3.67 -9.22 21.76
CA HIS A 16 -3.55 -9.35 20.30
C HIS A 16 -2.13 -9.69 19.87
N VAL A 17 -1.13 -8.94 20.34
CA VAL A 17 0.27 -9.21 20.00
C VAL A 17 0.70 -10.60 20.48
N PHE A 18 0.37 -10.94 21.73
CA PHE A 18 0.69 -12.25 22.29
C PHE A 18 0.08 -13.38 21.45
N GLU A 19 -1.21 -13.31 21.14
CA GLU A 19 -1.92 -14.31 20.34
C GLU A 19 -1.33 -14.44 18.93
N ARG A 20 -1.02 -13.33 18.26
CA ARG A 20 -0.40 -13.39 16.92
C ARG A 20 0.99 -14.03 16.95
N TYR A 21 1.84 -13.72 17.92
CA TYR A 21 3.16 -14.33 18.01
C TYR A 21 3.10 -15.81 18.45
N MET A 22 2.15 -16.18 19.32
CA MET A 22 1.85 -17.57 19.66
C MET A 22 1.41 -18.38 18.43
N GLN A 23 0.55 -17.80 17.58
CA GLN A 23 0.10 -18.44 16.33
C GLN A 23 1.27 -18.65 15.35
N LEU A 24 2.17 -17.68 15.21
CA LEU A 24 3.38 -17.84 14.39
C LEU A 24 4.29 -18.95 14.90
N GLU A 25 4.46 -19.06 16.22
CA GLU A 25 5.27 -20.11 16.84
C GLU A 25 4.65 -21.49 16.58
N ALA A 26 3.33 -21.61 16.70
CA ALA A 26 2.61 -22.84 16.36
C ALA A 26 2.79 -23.27 14.89
N GLN A 27 2.99 -22.30 13.99
CA GLN A 27 3.20 -22.50 12.55
C GLN A 27 4.68 -22.53 12.12
N CYS A 28 5.64 -22.53 13.05
CA CYS A 28 7.07 -22.42 12.75
C CYS A 28 7.63 -23.49 11.81
N ARG A 29 6.95 -24.63 11.66
CA ARG A 29 7.33 -25.71 10.73
C ARG A 29 6.93 -25.43 9.29
N GLU A 30 5.86 -24.66 9.09
CA GLU A 30 5.29 -24.34 7.77
C GLU A 30 5.75 -22.96 7.28
N LEU A 31 5.97 -22.03 8.22
CA LEU A 31 6.43 -20.68 7.95
C LEU A 31 7.92 -20.53 8.27
N PRO A 32 8.80 -20.39 7.26
CA PRO A 32 10.22 -20.21 7.50
C PRO A 32 10.48 -18.92 8.27
N GLN A 33 11.46 -18.95 9.19
CA GLN A 33 11.95 -17.73 9.81
C GLN A 33 12.86 -17.01 8.81
N ASP A 34 12.38 -15.88 8.28
CA ASP A 34 13.13 -15.07 7.34
C ASP A 34 13.06 -13.58 7.68
N LEU A 35 13.84 -12.79 6.95
CA LEU A 35 13.93 -11.34 7.12
C LEU A 35 12.81 -10.59 6.39
N GLY A 36 11.90 -11.26 5.68
CA GLY A 36 10.83 -10.67 4.89
C GLY A 36 11.27 -10.13 3.53
N ILE A 37 12.55 -10.30 3.14
CA ILE A 37 13.05 -9.90 1.81
C ILE A 37 12.65 -10.95 0.78
N GLN A 38 12.03 -10.53 -0.33
CA GLN A 38 11.53 -11.43 -1.38
C GLN A 38 12.63 -12.31 -1.97
N ASP A 39 13.79 -11.74 -2.28
CA ASP A 39 15.01 -12.46 -2.64
C ASP A 39 16.23 -11.55 -2.41
N LYS A 40 17.17 -12.05 -1.60
CA LYS A 40 18.38 -11.33 -1.17
C LYS A 40 19.59 -11.58 -2.07
N SER A 41 19.47 -12.48 -3.04
CA SER A 41 20.58 -12.96 -3.88
C SER A 41 20.55 -12.37 -5.29
N SER A 42 19.36 -12.11 -5.83
CA SER A 42 19.22 -11.56 -7.18
C SER A 42 19.16 -10.03 -7.19
N GLY A 43 19.95 -9.40 -8.05
CA GLY A 43 19.84 -7.97 -8.36
C GLY A 43 18.61 -7.63 -9.22
N VAL A 44 17.93 -8.62 -9.79
CA VAL A 44 16.73 -8.42 -10.62
C VAL A 44 15.68 -9.46 -10.24
N LEU A 45 14.47 -9.00 -9.94
CA LEU A 45 13.33 -9.84 -9.60
C LEU A 45 12.26 -9.75 -10.67
N GLU A 46 11.72 -10.90 -11.05
CA GLU A 46 10.53 -11.02 -11.88
C GLU A 46 9.39 -11.53 -10.99
N LEU A 47 8.35 -10.72 -10.83
CA LEU A 47 7.24 -10.99 -9.92
C LEU A 47 5.94 -11.12 -10.70
N ALA A 48 5.26 -12.26 -10.52
CA ALA A 48 3.92 -12.47 -11.03
C ALA A 48 2.89 -12.14 -9.94
N ILE A 49 1.90 -11.33 -10.29
CA ILE A 49 0.76 -10.96 -9.45
C ILE A 49 -0.47 -11.48 -10.18
N GLU A 50 -0.86 -12.69 -9.83
CA GLU A 50 -1.89 -13.45 -10.53
C GLU A 50 -2.82 -14.19 -9.56
N PRO A 51 -4.05 -14.53 -9.98
CA PRO A 51 -4.98 -15.25 -9.11
C PRO A 51 -4.42 -16.60 -8.64
N LEU A 52 -4.37 -16.81 -7.32
CA LEU A 52 -3.97 -18.09 -6.71
C LEU A 52 -4.82 -19.25 -7.28
N GLY A 53 -4.16 -20.28 -7.82
CA GLY A 53 -4.80 -21.51 -8.33
C GLY A 53 -4.77 -21.74 -9.85
N VAL A 54 -3.89 -21.10 -10.62
CA VAL A 54 -3.69 -21.37 -12.06
C VAL A 54 -2.44 -22.22 -12.33
N GLU A 55 -2.15 -23.21 -11.49
CA GLU A 55 -1.26 -24.30 -11.92
C GLU A 55 -2.06 -25.44 -12.59
N ALA A 56 -1.60 -25.83 -13.77
CA ALA A 56 -1.84 -27.11 -14.44
C ALA A 56 -3.27 -27.47 -14.91
N SER A 57 -3.80 -26.81 -15.94
CA SER A 57 -4.39 -27.58 -17.07
C SER A 57 -4.33 -26.81 -18.40
N LYS A 58 -3.40 -27.22 -19.27
CA LYS A 58 -3.24 -26.68 -20.63
C LYS A 58 -4.47 -26.87 -21.55
N LYS A 59 -5.56 -27.51 -21.09
CA LYS A 59 -6.75 -27.85 -21.90
C LYS A 59 -8.03 -27.06 -21.60
N LYS A 60 -8.11 -26.23 -20.55
CA LYS A 60 -9.27 -25.34 -20.28
C LYS A 60 -9.01 -23.85 -20.57
N LYS A 61 -7.89 -23.54 -21.27
CA LYS A 61 -7.38 -22.18 -21.50
C LYS A 61 -8.27 -21.27 -22.36
N ARG A 62 -9.34 -21.79 -22.97
CA ARG A 62 -10.13 -21.04 -23.98
C ARG A 62 -11.47 -20.47 -23.51
N VAL A 63 -11.99 -20.83 -22.33
CA VAL A 63 -13.40 -20.52 -21.99
C VAL A 63 -13.61 -19.74 -20.67
N ARG A 64 -12.56 -19.49 -19.86
CA ARG A 64 -12.68 -18.73 -18.58
C ARG A 64 -11.78 -17.49 -18.46
N ARG A 65 -11.25 -16.96 -19.56
CA ARG A 65 -10.49 -15.69 -19.63
C ARG A 65 -11.43 -14.50 -19.84
N ARG A 66 -12.32 -14.22 -18.89
CA ARG A 66 -13.07 -12.96 -18.87
C ARG A 66 -12.84 -12.31 -17.50
N ASN A 67 -12.03 -11.25 -17.48
CA ASN A 67 -11.93 -10.24 -16.41
C ASN A 67 -11.14 -10.56 -15.13
N LYS A 68 -9.94 -11.15 -15.21
CA LYS A 68 -8.96 -10.96 -14.13
C LYS A 68 -7.69 -10.39 -14.74
N ASP A 69 -7.32 -9.18 -14.31
CA ASP A 69 -6.05 -8.57 -14.68
C ASP A 69 -4.92 -9.41 -14.08
N ASP A 70 -3.85 -9.63 -14.83
CA ASP A 70 -2.63 -10.29 -14.43
C ASP A 70 -1.46 -9.33 -14.63
N TYR A 71 -0.53 -9.27 -13.67
CA TYR A 71 0.60 -8.33 -13.73
C TYR A 71 1.91 -9.07 -13.59
N HIS A 72 2.90 -8.62 -14.35
CA HIS A 72 4.25 -9.16 -14.39
C HIS A 72 5.20 -7.97 -14.24
N VAL A 73 5.89 -7.90 -13.10
CA VAL A 73 6.69 -6.74 -12.73
C VAL A 73 8.15 -7.14 -12.62
N ARG A 74 9.02 -6.41 -13.30
CA ARG A 74 10.47 -6.56 -13.23
C ARG A 74 11.05 -5.48 -12.32
N VAL A 75 11.69 -5.87 -11.22
CA VAL A 75 12.26 -4.93 -10.25
C VAL A 75 13.77 -5.13 -10.16
N GLU A 76 14.53 -4.06 -10.39
CA GLU A 76 15.96 -4.08 -10.14
C GLU A 76 16.27 -3.65 -8.71
N GLN A 77 16.90 -4.54 -7.95
CA GLN A 77 17.33 -4.35 -6.57
C GLN A 77 18.75 -3.80 -6.47
N SER A 78 19.10 -3.20 -5.32
CA SER A 78 20.49 -2.82 -5.03
C SER A 78 21.02 -3.61 -3.83
N ILE A 79 21.42 -4.87 -4.08
CA ILE A 79 21.97 -5.76 -3.05
C ILE A 79 23.27 -5.21 -2.45
N SER A 80 24.08 -4.48 -3.23
CA SER A 80 25.26 -3.79 -2.70
C SER A 80 24.90 -2.69 -1.70
N SER A 81 23.83 -1.92 -1.96
CA SER A 81 23.35 -0.87 -1.06
C SER A 81 22.65 -1.43 0.19
N LEU A 82 22.08 -2.64 0.12
CA LEU A 82 21.56 -3.36 1.28
C LEU A 82 22.67 -3.67 2.31
N HIS A 83 23.90 -3.89 1.86
CA HIS A 83 25.04 -4.26 2.72
C HIS A 83 26.06 -3.13 2.95
N SER A 84 25.92 -1.99 2.28
CA SER A 84 26.79 -0.83 2.49
C SER A 84 26.32 -0.04 3.71
N SER A 85 27.25 0.38 4.58
CA SER A 85 26.99 1.37 5.64
C SER A 85 27.48 2.78 5.26
N ARG A 86 28.07 2.93 4.07
CA ARG A 86 28.68 4.19 3.60
C ARG A 86 27.78 5.02 2.69
N ASP A 87 26.90 4.37 1.93
CA ASP A 87 26.21 5.00 0.78
C ASP A 87 24.72 5.29 1.04
N ASN A 88 24.21 5.04 2.25
CA ASN A 88 22.77 4.98 2.52
C ASN A 88 22.29 5.68 3.80
N ASP A 89 23.13 6.46 4.48
CA ASP A 89 22.78 7.08 5.77
C ASP A 89 22.14 6.07 6.77
N ASN A 90 22.59 4.80 6.76
CA ASN A 90 22.04 3.64 7.49
C ASN A 90 20.63 3.15 7.08
N SER A 91 20.03 3.67 6.00
CA SER A 91 18.77 3.18 5.44
C SER A 91 19.03 2.08 4.38
N THR A 92 19.35 0.87 4.84
CA THR A 92 19.63 -0.29 3.96
C THR A 92 18.36 -0.94 3.40
N THR A 93 17.23 -0.75 4.09
CA THR A 93 15.97 -1.48 3.89
C THR A 93 15.18 -1.02 2.67
N GLY A 94 15.42 0.20 2.18
CA GLY A 94 14.75 0.74 1.00
C GLY A 94 15.20 0.11 -0.33
N TYR A 95 16.28 -0.67 -0.36
CA TYR A 95 16.96 -1.12 -1.60
C TYR A 95 16.58 -2.54 -2.08
N VAL A 96 15.56 -3.14 -1.49
CA VAL A 96 15.05 -4.48 -1.84
C VAL A 96 13.54 -4.51 -1.87
N VAL A 97 12.98 -5.58 -2.44
CA VAL A 97 11.55 -5.85 -2.40
C VAL A 97 11.22 -6.63 -1.13
N TRP A 98 10.33 -6.07 -0.33
CA TRP A 98 9.73 -6.75 0.83
C TRP A 98 8.58 -7.65 0.37
N SER A 99 8.54 -8.88 0.89
CA SER A 99 7.53 -9.91 0.58
C SER A 99 6.10 -9.50 0.98
N THR A 100 5.97 -8.58 1.94
CA THR A 100 4.70 -7.98 2.35
C THR A 100 3.98 -7.31 1.17
N THR A 101 4.72 -6.65 0.28
CA THR A 101 4.15 -5.92 -0.89
C THR A 101 3.46 -6.85 -1.89
N PRO A 102 4.13 -7.85 -2.50
CA PRO A 102 3.46 -8.77 -3.42
C PRO A 102 2.37 -9.60 -2.74
N PHE A 103 2.52 -9.94 -1.45
CA PHE A 103 1.46 -10.61 -0.69
C PHE A 103 0.22 -9.73 -0.57
N PHE A 104 0.37 -8.48 -0.12
CA PHE A 104 -0.73 -7.51 0.02
C PHE A 104 -1.48 -7.31 -1.30
N ILE A 105 -0.77 -7.13 -2.40
CA ILE A 105 -1.40 -6.91 -3.72
C ILE A 105 -2.19 -8.16 -4.15
N ASN A 106 -1.60 -9.35 -4.05
CA ASN A 106 -2.28 -10.59 -4.42
C ASN A 106 -3.54 -10.82 -3.56
N TRP A 107 -3.42 -10.59 -2.24
CA TRP A 107 -4.54 -10.66 -1.32
C TRP A 107 -5.65 -9.67 -1.69
N LEU A 108 -5.30 -8.40 -1.86
CA LEU A 108 -6.23 -7.32 -2.21
C LEU A 108 -6.96 -7.60 -3.53
N LEU A 109 -6.23 -7.98 -4.58
CA LEU A 109 -6.78 -8.16 -5.92
C LEU A 109 -7.56 -9.46 -6.07
N TYR A 110 -7.15 -10.54 -5.42
CA TYR A 110 -7.64 -11.88 -5.76
C TYR A 110 -8.29 -12.64 -4.61
N SER A 111 -7.98 -12.33 -3.35
CA SER A 111 -8.67 -12.97 -2.23
C SER A 111 -10.13 -12.51 -2.20
N ALA A 112 -11.07 -13.42 -1.96
CA ALA A 112 -12.46 -13.04 -1.74
C ALA A 112 -12.63 -12.25 -0.43
N SER A 113 -11.76 -12.46 0.56
CA SER A 113 -11.88 -11.81 1.86
C SER A 113 -11.56 -10.32 1.84
N ALA A 114 -10.68 -9.87 0.95
CA ALA A 114 -10.38 -8.46 0.68
C ALA A 114 -11.52 -7.71 -0.06
N ALA A 115 -12.69 -8.32 -0.23
CA ALA A 115 -13.85 -7.69 -0.86
C ALA A 115 -14.22 -6.31 -0.28
N PRO A 116 -14.16 -6.03 1.03
CA PRO A 116 -14.49 -4.71 1.56
C PRO A 116 -13.70 -3.57 0.93
N PHE A 117 -12.39 -3.74 0.72
CA PHE A 117 -11.53 -2.74 0.06
C PHE A 117 -11.86 -2.51 -1.42
N ARG A 118 -12.58 -3.43 -2.07
CA ARG A 118 -12.93 -3.34 -3.50
C ARG A 118 -14.37 -2.91 -3.74
N LEU A 119 -15.27 -3.30 -2.84
CA LEU A 119 -16.70 -3.07 -2.96
C LEU A 119 -17.15 -1.84 -2.19
N GLY A 120 -16.40 -1.40 -1.18
CA GLY A 120 -16.75 -0.27 -0.33
C GLY A 120 -17.98 -0.62 0.49
N THR A 121 -17.76 -1.21 1.65
CA THR A 121 -18.83 -1.78 2.47
C THR A 121 -18.61 -1.42 3.92
N GLN A 122 -19.67 -1.59 4.70
CA GLN A 122 -19.49 -1.65 6.14
C GLN A 122 -18.78 -2.95 6.53
N VAL A 123 -17.82 -2.86 7.44
CA VAL A 123 -17.07 -4.01 7.98
C VAL A 123 -17.38 -4.16 9.45
N GLU A 124 -17.62 -5.39 9.87
CA GLU A 124 -17.87 -5.73 11.28
C GLU A 124 -16.60 -5.48 12.10
N VAL A 125 -16.75 -4.73 13.19
CA VAL A 125 -15.73 -4.54 14.22
C VAL A 125 -16.02 -5.47 15.39
N VAL A 126 -15.02 -6.24 15.80
CA VAL A 126 -15.09 -7.25 16.86
C VAL A 126 -14.28 -6.74 18.07
N HIS A 127 -14.83 -6.97 19.26
CA HIS A 127 -14.30 -6.68 20.61
C HIS A 127 -14.67 -5.34 21.28
N GLY A 128 -14.96 -5.41 22.59
CA GLY A 128 -15.44 -4.35 23.50
C GLY A 128 -16.85 -4.62 24.06
N PRO A 129 -17.14 -4.39 25.37
CA PRO A 129 -18.46 -4.63 25.97
C PRO A 129 -19.59 -3.74 25.40
N SER A 130 -19.26 -2.77 24.55
CA SER A 130 -20.16 -1.87 23.81
C SER A 130 -20.21 -2.15 22.30
N CYS A 131 -19.52 -3.18 21.79
CA CYS A 131 -19.17 -3.31 20.37
C CYS A 131 -19.86 -4.47 19.62
N GLU A 132 -20.76 -5.25 20.24
CA GLU A 132 -21.57 -6.22 19.49
C GLU A 132 -22.37 -5.51 18.38
N GLY A 133 -21.99 -5.74 17.13
CA GLY A 133 -22.67 -5.18 15.96
C GLY A 133 -22.19 -3.79 15.51
N HIS A 134 -21.04 -3.29 15.98
CA HIS A 134 -20.45 -2.06 15.43
C HIS A 134 -19.94 -2.30 14.00
N MET A 135 -20.32 -1.40 13.09
CA MET A 135 -20.00 -1.48 11.67
C MET A 135 -19.22 -0.24 11.24
N LEU A 136 -18.01 -0.43 10.73
CA LEU A 136 -17.17 0.65 10.21
C LEU A 136 -17.42 0.85 8.72
N ASP A 137 -17.77 2.07 8.29
CA ASP A 137 -17.89 2.40 6.85
C ASP A 137 -16.50 2.49 6.22
N LEU A 138 -16.16 1.53 5.36
CA LEU A 138 -14.88 1.47 4.68
C LEU A 138 -15.05 1.85 3.21
N PRO A 139 -14.56 3.03 2.76
CA PRO A 139 -14.61 3.39 1.35
C PRO A 139 -13.78 2.41 0.51
N LYS A 140 -14.06 2.35 -0.80
CA LYS A 140 -13.23 1.53 -1.70
C LYS A 140 -11.82 2.08 -1.77
N LEU A 141 -10.85 1.22 -1.49
CA LEU A 141 -9.42 1.44 -1.74
C LEU A 141 -9.13 1.37 -3.24
N ILE A 142 -9.71 0.40 -3.95
CA ILE A 142 -9.59 0.25 -5.41
C ILE A 142 -10.94 0.07 -6.11
N ASN A 143 -11.06 0.57 -7.34
CA ASN A 143 -12.28 0.45 -8.16
C ASN A 143 -12.12 -0.60 -9.29
N LEU A 144 -12.52 -1.85 -9.02
CA LEU A 144 -12.49 -2.91 -10.04
C LEU A 144 -13.61 -2.80 -11.08
N SER A 145 -14.80 -2.35 -10.66
CA SER A 145 -16.02 -2.39 -11.50
C SER A 145 -16.14 -1.20 -12.44
N GLY A 146 -15.44 -0.10 -12.17
CA GLY A 146 -15.56 1.15 -12.92
C GLY A 146 -16.92 1.85 -12.81
N THR A 147 -17.84 1.31 -11.99
CA THR A 147 -19.20 1.82 -11.82
C THR A 147 -19.26 3.03 -10.89
N ASP A 148 -18.21 3.22 -10.10
CA ASP A 148 -18.11 4.29 -9.11
C ASP A 148 -17.37 5.50 -9.68
N ARG A 149 -18.02 6.67 -9.64
CA ARG A 149 -17.47 7.94 -10.12
C ARG A 149 -16.64 8.69 -9.07
N SER A 150 -16.67 8.25 -7.81
CA SER A 150 -15.89 8.86 -6.73
C SER A 150 -14.40 8.70 -7.03
N LYS A 151 -13.64 9.79 -6.99
CA LYS A 151 -12.21 9.77 -7.29
C LYS A 151 -11.40 9.31 -6.09
N ARG A 152 -10.39 8.47 -6.34
CA ARG A 152 -9.58 7.83 -5.28
C ARG A 152 -8.13 8.23 -5.36
N GLY A 153 -7.57 8.52 -4.20
CA GLY A 153 -6.16 8.77 -4.00
C GLY A 153 -5.50 7.64 -3.23
N ILE A 154 -4.30 7.26 -3.63
CA ILE A 154 -3.39 6.47 -2.80
C ILE A 154 -2.11 7.28 -2.54
N LEU A 155 -1.68 7.31 -1.29
CA LEU A 155 -0.36 7.79 -0.88
C LEU A 155 0.41 6.60 -0.34
N GLU A 156 1.57 6.29 -0.90
CA GLU A 156 2.45 5.24 -0.40
C GLU A 156 3.60 5.87 0.40
N LEU A 157 3.75 5.45 1.65
CA LEU A 157 4.85 5.85 2.52
C LEU A 157 5.89 4.72 2.57
N GLY A 158 7.15 5.05 2.31
CA GLY A 158 8.23 4.07 2.38
C GLY A 158 8.14 3.04 1.25
N ALA A 159 7.95 3.51 0.02
CA ALA A 159 7.79 2.67 -1.17
C ALA A 159 9.01 1.76 -1.46
N GLY A 160 10.17 2.13 -0.89
CA GLY A 160 11.47 1.60 -1.27
C GLY A 160 11.75 1.85 -2.74
N ILE A 161 12.63 1.05 -3.32
CA ILE A 161 12.91 1.10 -4.75
C ILE A 161 11.86 0.36 -5.61
N SER A 162 10.88 -0.32 -5.00
CA SER A 162 10.16 -1.42 -5.66
C SER A 162 9.35 -0.97 -6.89
N GLY A 163 8.61 0.14 -6.80
CA GLY A 163 7.74 0.63 -7.87
C GLY A 163 6.57 -0.29 -8.22
N ILE A 164 6.27 -1.31 -7.41
CA ILE A 164 5.25 -2.34 -7.71
C ILE A 164 3.83 -1.80 -7.48
N LEU A 165 3.55 -1.27 -6.28
CA LEU A 165 2.24 -0.74 -5.94
C LEU A 165 1.74 0.35 -6.90
N PRO A 166 2.54 1.36 -7.32
CA PRO A 166 2.05 2.40 -8.22
C PRO A 166 1.61 1.87 -9.59
N VAL A 167 2.33 0.92 -10.19
CA VAL A 167 1.98 0.38 -11.52
C VAL A 167 0.84 -0.62 -11.48
N VAL A 168 0.64 -1.32 -10.36
CA VAL A 168 -0.47 -2.27 -10.21
C VAL A 168 -1.74 -1.57 -9.75
N LEU A 169 -1.69 -0.88 -8.60
CA LEU A 169 -2.87 -0.24 -8.01
C LEU A 169 -3.28 1.01 -8.79
N GLY A 170 -2.36 1.66 -9.51
CA GLY A 170 -2.64 2.76 -10.42
C GLY A 170 -3.71 2.44 -11.47
N ASN A 171 -3.91 1.16 -11.81
CA ASN A 171 -4.99 0.73 -12.71
C ASN A 171 -6.41 1.00 -12.16
N PHE A 172 -6.55 1.25 -10.85
CA PHE A 172 -7.83 1.26 -10.15
C PHE A 172 -8.12 2.54 -9.37
N VAL A 173 -7.22 3.52 -9.42
CA VAL A 173 -7.34 4.81 -8.75
C VAL A 173 -7.12 5.97 -9.72
N ASP A 174 -7.38 7.19 -9.25
CA ASP A 174 -7.29 8.40 -10.08
C ASP A 174 -6.00 9.17 -9.80
N VAL A 175 -5.53 9.15 -8.55
CA VAL A 175 -4.25 9.72 -8.14
C VAL A 175 -3.46 8.69 -7.32
N TYR A 176 -2.18 8.54 -7.63
CA TYR A 176 -1.24 7.73 -6.85
C TYR A 176 0.03 8.54 -6.60
N VAL A 177 0.44 8.66 -5.33
CA VAL A 177 1.69 9.32 -4.95
C VAL A 177 2.56 8.33 -4.21
N SER A 178 3.71 7.99 -4.77
CA SER A 178 4.71 7.13 -4.15
C SER A 178 5.80 7.98 -3.49
N THR A 179 6.08 7.72 -2.21
CA THR A 179 7.03 8.52 -1.43
C THR A 179 8.06 7.69 -0.71
N ASP A 180 9.27 8.24 -0.64
CA ASP A 180 10.37 7.71 0.14
C ASP A 180 11.42 8.82 0.38
N GLN A 181 12.53 8.49 1.04
CA GLN A 181 13.67 9.35 1.19
C GLN A 181 14.33 9.67 -0.16
N ARG A 182 14.97 10.84 -0.26
CA ARG A 182 15.55 11.35 -1.51
C ARG A 182 16.54 10.38 -2.18
N GLY A 183 17.30 9.62 -1.39
CA GLY A 183 18.29 8.65 -1.88
C GLY A 183 17.67 7.46 -2.63
N ILE A 184 16.40 7.16 -2.38
CA ILE A 184 15.68 6.02 -2.97
C ILE A 184 15.02 6.38 -4.31
N LEU A 185 14.63 7.65 -4.47
CA LEU A 185 13.74 8.09 -5.56
C LEU A 185 14.25 7.77 -6.96
N ASN A 186 15.56 7.86 -7.22
CA ASN A 186 16.09 7.58 -8.55
C ASN A 186 15.79 6.13 -8.99
N LYS A 187 16.00 5.16 -8.10
CA LYS A 187 15.76 3.76 -8.40
C LYS A 187 14.26 3.42 -8.37
N LEU A 188 13.50 4.01 -7.46
CA LEU A 188 12.03 3.93 -7.45
C LEU A 188 11.42 4.42 -8.77
N LYS A 189 11.83 5.60 -9.26
CA LYS A 189 11.39 6.14 -10.56
C LYS A 189 11.77 5.21 -11.71
N HIS A 190 13.00 4.70 -11.71
CA HIS A 190 13.45 3.75 -12.73
C HIS A 190 12.59 2.48 -12.76
N ASN A 191 12.40 1.81 -11.61
CA ASN A 191 11.57 0.60 -11.54
C ASN A 191 10.09 0.89 -11.87
N THR A 192 9.57 2.05 -11.52
CA THR A 192 8.21 2.47 -11.91
C THR A 192 8.09 2.63 -13.43
N LEU A 193 9.06 3.32 -14.06
CA LEU A 193 9.09 3.55 -15.51
C LEU A 193 9.20 2.23 -16.30
N GLU A 194 10.07 1.32 -15.84
CA GLU A 194 10.27 0.01 -16.45
C GLU A 194 8.96 -0.81 -16.53
N ASN A 195 8.04 -0.59 -15.60
CA ASN A 195 6.81 -1.35 -15.48
C ASN A 195 5.54 -0.58 -15.88
N LEU A 196 5.66 0.59 -16.54
CA LEU A 196 4.49 1.35 -16.99
C LEU A 196 3.56 0.56 -17.93
N SER A 197 4.09 -0.43 -18.65
CA SER A 197 3.29 -1.31 -19.51
C SER A 197 2.22 -2.11 -18.74
N GLN A 198 2.38 -2.26 -17.42
CA GLN A 198 1.42 -2.91 -16.53
C GLN A 198 0.18 -2.03 -16.24
N LEU A 199 0.21 -0.74 -16.58
CA LEU A 199 -0.95 0.15 -16.53
C LEU A 199 -1.85 -0.10 -17.75
N THR A 200 -2.63 -1.17 -17.70
CA THR A 200 -3.51 -1.61 -18.78
C THR A 200 -4.86 -0.88 -18.80
N ARG A 201 -5.33 -0.37 -17.66
CA ARG A 201 -6.66 0.24 -17.50
C ARG A 201 -6.67 1.77 -17.62
N ARG A 202 -5.54 2.40 -17.33
CA ARG A 202 -5.42 3.85 -17.17
C ARG A 202 -4.33 4.40 -18.07
N GLN A 203 -4.51 5.64 -18.50
CA GLN A 203 -3.44 6.40 -19.11
C GLN A 203 -2.67 7.14 -18.01
N CYS A 204 -1.38 6.86 -17.88
CA CYS A 204 -0.53 7.50 -16.88
C CYS A 204 -0.08 8.89 -17.36
N VAL A 205 -0.23 9.89 -16.50
CA VAL A 205 0.47 11.19 -16.60
C VAL A 205 1.27 11.40 -15.33
N SER A 206 2.40 12.09 -15.44
CA SER A 206 3.30 12.29 -14.30
C SER A 206 4.28 13.43 -14.55
N ARG A 207 4.30 14.42 -13.66
CA ARG A 207 5.32 15.48 -13.73
C ARG A 207 6.68 14.95 -13.27
N THR A 208 6.70 14.16 -12.20
CA THR A 208 7.93 13.65 -11.58
C THR A 208 8.62 12.55 -12.39
N LEU A 209 7.89 11.85 -13.26
CA LEU A 209 8.39 10.87 -14.23
C LEU A 209 8.48 11.43 -15.67
N ARG A 210 8.05 12.68 -15.89
CA ARG A 210 8.05 13.35 -17.21
C ARG A 210 7.21 12.62 -18.27
N LEU A 211 6.02 12.20 -17.88
CA LEU A 211 5.01 11.56 -18.74
C LEU A 211 3.92 12.58 -19.05
N GLU A 212 3.84 13.01 -20.31
CA GLU A 212 2.86 14.00 -20.77
C GLU A 212 1.57 13.33 -21.27
N PRO A 213 0.42 14.03 -21.15
CA PRO A 213 -0.81 13.58 -21.80
C PRO A 213 -0.63 13.56 -23.32
N PRO A 214 -1.32 12.65 -24.03
CA PRO A 214 -1.25 12.57 -25.48
C PRO A 214 -1.75 13.88 -26.11
N PRO A 215 -1.15 14.33 -27.22
CA PRO A 215 -1.58 15.54 -27.90
C PRO A 215 -3.05 15.41 -28.32
N THR A 216 -3.86 16.40 -27.94
CA THR A 216 -5.27 16.53 -28.33
C THR A 216 -5.34 17.07 -29.75
N THR A 217 -4.85 16.33 -30.75
CA THR A 217 -5.09 16.69 -32.15
C THR A 217 -6.50 16.23 -32.52
N PRO A 218 -7.42 17.13 -32.94
CA PRO A 218 -8.67 16.71 -33.55
C PRO A 218 -8.33 16.07 -34.90
N SER A 219 -8.38 14.75 -34.98
CA SER A 219 -8.19 14.05 -36.26
C SER A 219 -9.49 14.13 -37.06
N GLU A 220 -9.47 14.81 -38.20
CA GLU A 220 -10.61 14.92 -39.13
C GLU A 220 -10.97 13.60 -39.83
N THR A 221 -10.27 12.50 -39.52
CA THR A 221 -10.53 11.15 -40.05
C THR A 221 -10.98 10.20 -38.94
N ALA A 222 -12.19 10.41 -38.44
CA ALA A 222 -12.83 9.57 -37.44
C ALA A 222 -13.27 8.21 -38.03
N THR A 223 -12.35 7.25 -38.06
CA THR A 223 -12.70 5.82 -38.09
C THR A 223 -12.74 5.29 -36.66
N LEU A 224 -13.95 5.05 -36.12
CA LEU A 224 -14.25 4.30 -34.89
C LEU A 224 -13.20 4.45 -33.76
N GLU A 225 -13.13 5.63 -33.16
CA GLU A 225 -12.24 5.88 -32.02
C GLU A 225 -12.62 4.96 -30.84
N LEU A 226 -11.68 4.12 -30.39
CA LEU A 226 -11.83 3.42 -29.11
C LEU A 226 -11.96 4.47 -28.00
N PRO A 227 -12.82 4.24 -26.98
CA PRO A 227 -12.92 5.17 -25.86
C PRO A 227 -11.55 5.36 -25.21
N SER A 228 -11.17 6.63 -25.02
CA SER A 228 -9.91 6.97 -24.35
C SER A 228 -9.92 6.40 -22.93
N LYS A 229 -8.81 5.78 -22.54
CA LYS A 229 -8.65 5.24 -21.18
C LYS A 229 -8.71 6.40 -20.18
N PRO A 230 -9.34 6.23 -19.00
CA PRO A 230 -9.31 7.26 -17.99
C PRO A 230 -7.88 7.52 -17.51
N THR A 231 -7.60 8.76 -17.13
CA THR A 231 -6.26 9.18 -16.68
C THR A 231 -5.97 8.70 -15.26
N LEU A 232 -4.70 8.40 -14.98
CA LEU A 232 -4.08 8.26 -13.67
C LEU A 232 -3.02 9.36 -13.54
N ASP A 233 -3.14 10.19 -12.50
CA ASP A 233 -2.07 11.08 -12.08
C ASP A 233 -1.12 10.32 -11.12
N LEU A 234 0.07 9.96 -11.61
CA LEU A 234 1.08 9.22 -10.84
C LEU A 234 2.25 10.13 -10.50
N GLU A 235 2.59 10.27 -9.22
CA GLU A 235 3.74 11.06 -8.80
C GLU A 235 4.69 10.29 -7.87
N VAL A 236 5.99 10.59 -7.99
CA VAL A 236 7.06 10.02 -7.18
C VAL A 236 7.86 11.16 -6.56
N THR A 237 7.73 11.36 -5.25
CA THR A 237 8.28 12.53 -4.54
C THR A 237 8.95 12.16 -3.22
N ALA A 238 9.80 13.07 -2.72
CA ALA A 238 10.48 12.86 -1.45
C ALA A 238 9.54 13.12 -0.27
N LEU A 239 9.54 12.23 0.72
CA LEU A 239 8.90 12.47 2.00
C LEU A 239 9.73 11.80 3.09
N ASP A 240 10.30 12.63 3.97
CA ASP A 240 11.16 12.20 5.08
C ASP A 240 10.40 12.40 6.39
N TRP A 241 10.01 11.32 7.04
CA TRP A 241 9.17 11.33 8.24
C TRP A 241 9.80 12.08 9.41
N GLU A 242 11.13 12.11 9.49
CA GLU A 242 11.85 12.78 10.57
C GLU A 242 11.91 14.30 10.38
N LYS A 243 11.67 14.78 9.15
CA LYS A 243 11.83 16.19 8.77
C LYS A 243 10.54 16.87 8.34
N ILE A 244 9.50 16.11 8.02
CA ILE A 244 8.25 16.66 7.52
C ILE A 244 7.44 17.37 8.61
N ASN A 245 6.98 18.59 8.29
CA ASN A 245 6.05 19.36 9.11
C ASN A 245 4.94 19.97 8.24
N LEU A 246 3.86 19.23 7.99
CA LEU A 246 2.73 19.69 7.17
C LEU A 246 1.83 20.73 7.88
N ARG A 247 2.05 21.01 9.17
CA ARG A 247 1.34 22.09 9.87
C ARG A 247 1.90 23.47 9.52
N ASP A 248 3.14 23.52 9.04
CA ASP A 248 3.73 24.72 8.48
C ASP A 248 3.28 24.91 7.03
N GLU A 249 2.62 26.06 6.74
CA GLU A 249 2.11 26.37 5.41
C GLU A 249 3.21 26.35 4.34
N THR A 250 4.44 26.76 4.70
CA THR A 250 5.54 26.78 3.74
C THR A 250 5.93 25.36 3.34
N THR A 251 6.11 24.47 4.32
CA THR A 251 6.40 23.05 4.08
C THR A 251 5.26 22.35 3.34
N HIS A 252 4.00 22.60 3.71
CA HIS A 252 2.84 22.05 3.00
C HIS A 252 2.82 22.49 1.51
N SER A 253 3.14 23.76 1.23
CA SER A 253 3.18 24.28 -0.14
C SER A 253 4.27 23.64 -1.02
N LEU A 254 5.34 23.09 -0.41
CA LEU A 254 6.41 22.38 -1.12
C LEU A 254 5.98 20.98 -1.58
N HIS A 255 4.93 20.41 -1.00
CA HIS A 255 4.41 19.10 -1.35
C HIS A 255 3.18 19.19 -2.28
N LEU A 256 3.42 19.66 -3.50
CA LEU A 256 2.38 19.83 -4.53
C LEU A 256 1.61 18.53 -4.83
N GLU A 257 2.28 17.38 -4.70
CA GLU A 257 1.68 16.06 -4.93
C GLU A 257 0.62 15.71 -3.87
N LEU A 258 0.81 16.15 -2.62
CA LEU A 258 -0.22 15.98 -1.57
C LEU A 258 -1.42 16.89 -1.84
N SER A 259 -1.17 18.10 -2.35
CA SER A 259 -2.25 19.00 -2.79
C SER A 259 -3.03 18.44 -3.99
N LEU A 260 -2.36 17.76 -4.93
CA LEU A 260 -2.99 17.06 -6.04
C LEU A 260 -3.92 15.95 -5.55
N LEU A 261 -3.46 15.13 -4.60
CA LEU A 261 -4.30 14.11 -3.93
C LEU A 261 -5.54 14.74 -3.29
N GLY A 262 -5.34 15.79 -2.48
CA GLY A 262 -6.39 16.47 -1.72
C GLY A 262 -7.44 17.17 -2.60
N ARG A 263 -7.03 17.77 -3.73
CA ARG A 263 -7.96 18.48 -4.62
C ARG A 263 -8.74 17.56 -5.57
N THR A 264 -8.22 16.37 -5.82
CA THR A 264 -8.75 15.48 -6.86
C THR A 264 -9.60 14.36 -6.28
N SER A 265 -9.29 13.89 -5.08
CA SER A 265 -9.87 12.67 -4.51
C SER A 265 -10.98 12.99 -3.51
N SER A 266 -11.96 12.09 -3.38
CA SER A 266 -12.95 12.12 -2.29
C SER A 266 -12.51 11.30 -1.07
N SER A 267 -11.57 10.38 -1.27
CA SER A 267 -11.00 9.54 -0.23
C SER A 267 -9.54 9.25 -0.54
N VAL A 268 -8.72 9.14 0.50
CA VAL A 268 -7.32 8.76 0.41
C VAL A 268 -7.04 7.54 1.28
N TYR A 269 -6.30 6.59 0.70
CA TYR A 269 -5.67 5.51 1.44
C TYR A 269 -4.17 5.75 1.51
N VAL A 270 -3.62 5.77 2.72
CA VAL A 270 -2.18 5.69 2.93
C VAL A 270 -1.78 4.22 2.99
N LEU A 271 -0.84 3.78 2.16
CA LEU A 271 -0.29 2.44 2.20
C LEU A 271 1.14 2.49 2.70
N ALA A 272 1.46 1.65 3.68
CA ALA A 272 2.82 1.52 4.18
C ALA A 272 3.12 0.03 4.39
N MET A 273 3.95 -0.54 3.52
CA MET A 273 4.26 -1.96 3.53
C MET A 273 5.67 -2.15 4.08
N ASP A 274 5.75 -2.79 5.25
CA ASP A 274 6.97 -3.20 5.92
C ASP A 274 7.90 -2.06 6.36
N VAL A 275 7.29 -0.94 6.75
CA VAL A 275 7.98 0.28 7.21
C VAL A 275 8.31 0.28 8.71
N ILE A 276 7.70 -0.63 9.48
CA ILE A 276 7.87 -0.76 10.93
C ILE A 276 8.87 -1.90 11.20
N TYR A 277 10.16 -1.56 11.20
CA TYR A 277 11.25 -2.50 11.48
C TYR A 277 12.28 -1.95 12.46
N ASN A 278 12.21 -0.65 12.77
CA ASN A 278 13.14 0.07 13.63
C ASN A 278 12.37 0.99 14.59
N GLU A 279 12.63 0.85 15.88
CA GLU A 279 12.00 1.63 16.96
C GLU A 279 12.14 3.15 16.79
N TYR A 280 13.26 3.61 16.21
CA TYR A 280 13.53 5.03 16.01
C TYR A 280 12.60 5.68 14.98
N LEU A 281 12.05 4.89 14.04
CA LEU A 281 11.18 5.40 12.97
C LEU A 281 9.69 5.36 13.34
N ILE A 282 9.30 4.65 14.41
CA ILE A 282 7.91 4.48 14.82
C ILE A 282 7.24 5.83 15.07
N ASP A 283 7.82 6.66 15.95
CA ASP A 283 7.23 7.94 16.33
C ASP A 283 7.25 8.97 15.17
N PRO A 284 8.35 9.15 14.40
CA PRO A 284 8.32 9.95 13.18
C PRO A 284 7.25 9.53 12.17
N PHE A 285 7.06 8.21 11.97
CA PHE A 285 6.04 7.66 11.09
C PHE A 285 4.61 7.98 11.58
N LEU A 286 4.32 7.76 12.87
CA LEU A 286 3.00 8.03 13.46
C LEU A 286 2.67 9.53 13.44
N LYS A 287 3.64 10.40 13.77
CA LYS A 287 3.50 11.86 13.62
C LYS A 287 3.23 12.26 12.18
N THR A 288 3.85 11.60 11.21
CA THR A 288 3.57 11.84 9.79
C THR A 288 2.13 11.45 9.44
N LEU A 289 1.65 10.30 9.92
CA LEU A 289 0.25 9.87 9.70
C LEU A 289 -0.76 10.86 10.31
N GLU A 290 -0.53 11.34 11.53
CA GLU A 290 -1.39 12.36 12.15
C GLU A 290 -1.45 13.66 11.33
N GLN A 291 -0.29 14.12 10.87
CA GLN A 291 -0.19 15.33 10.06
C GLN A 291 -0.89 15.17 8.70
N LEU A 292 -0.75 14.00 8.06
CA LEU A 292 -1.46 13.67 6.83
C LEU A 292 -2.97 13.57 7.08
N LYS A 293 -3.40 12.89 8.15
CA LYS A 293 -4.80 12.79 8.56
C LYS A 293 -5.41 14.16 8.74
N TYR A 294 -4.77 15.02 9.55
CA TYR A 294 -5.20 16.40 9.75
C TYR A 294 -5.26 17.17 8.44
N CYS A 295 -4.22 17.10 7.60
CA CYS A 295 -4.19 17.80 6.32
C CYS A 295 -5.33 17.36 5.39
N PHE A 296 -5.51 16.05 5.19
CA PHE A 296 -6.52 15.53 4.28
C PHE A 296 -7.95 15.71 4.80
N GLN A 297 -8.19 15.54 6.09
CA GLN A 297 -9.52 15.71 6.69
C GLN A 297 -9.88 17.19 6.87
N SER A 298 -9.01 17.99 7.48
CA SER A 298 -9.32 19.38 7.82
C SER A 298 -9.19 20.32 6.63
N THR A 299 -8.16 20.18 5.80
CA THR A 299 -7.90 21.12 4.69
C THR A 299 -8.69 20.73 3.43
N TYR A 300 -8.81 19.43 3.15
CA TYR A 300 -9.39 18.95 1.89
C TYR A 300 -10.74 18.23 2.07
N ASN A 301 -11.18 17.94 3.31
CA ASN A 301 -12.42 17.23 3.60
C ASN A 301 -12.50 15.83 2.97
N LEU A 302 -11.40 15.08 3.02
CA LEU A 302 -11.32 13.70 2.51
C LEU A 302 -11.59 12.68 3.62
N LYS A 303 -12.18 11.54 3.23
CA LYS A 303 -12.10 10.33 4.05
C LYS A 303 -10.66 9.82 4.06
N PHE A 304 -10.06 9.66 5.25
CA PHE A 304 -8.68 9.23 5.45
C PHE A 304 -8.65 7.83 6.05
N HIS A 305 -7.81 6.96 5.51
CA HIS A 305 -7.52 5.64 6.06
C HIS A 305 -6.05 5.32 5.80
N ALA A 306 -5.39 4.59 6.68
CA ALA A 306 -4.07 4.04 6.45
C ALA A 306 -4.08 2.51 6.62
N VAL A 307 -3.43 1.79 5.71
CA VAL A 307 -3.16 0.35 5.85
C VAL A 307 -1.67 0.17 6.04
N VAL A 308 -1.30 -0.29 7.23
CA VAL A 308 0.09 -0.55 7.61
C VAL A 308 0.28 -2.05 7.64
N GLY A 309 1.09 -2.57 6.72
CA GLY A 309 1.42 -3.99 6.67
C GLY A 309 2.79 -4.28 7.25
N LEU A 310 2.89 -5.29 8.10
CA LEU A 310 4.12 -5.67 8.79
C LEU A 310 4.47 -7.10 8.43
N HIS A 311 5.76 -7.38 8.25
CA HIS A 311 6.28 -8.72 8.43
C HIS A 311 6.66 -8.90 9.91
N LEU A 312 6.05 -9.89 10.58
CA LEU A 312 6.21 -10.15 12.01
C LEU A 312 7.59 -10.79 12.29
N ARG A 313 8.55 -9.94 12.68
CA ARG A 313 9.95 -10.31 12.99
C ARG A 313 10.27 -10.23 14.47
N SER A 314 9.76 -9.19 15.12
CA SER A 314 10.09 -8.84 16.51
C SER A 314 8.80 -8.45 17.21
N GLN A 315 8.47 -9.24 18.23
CA GLN A 315 7.33 -8.97 19.10
C GLN A 315 7.47 -7.59 19.73
N ASP A 316 8.64 -7.28 20.29
CA ASP A 316 8.90 -5.99 20.94
C ASP A 316 8.67 -4.79 20.02
N VAL A 317 9.15 -4.83 18.77
CA VAL A 317 8.93 -3.73 17.80
C VAL A 317 7.45 -3.60 17.43
N THR A 318 6.73 -4.73 17.33
CA THR A 318 5.29 -4.73 17.03
C THR A 318 4.50 -4.16 18.21
N THR A 319 4.83 -4.59 19.44
CA THR A 319 4.25 -4.08 20.68
C THR A 319 4.47 -2.58 20.77
N LEU A 320 5.72 -2.12 20.64
CA LEU A 320 6.06 -0.71 20.73
C LEU A 320 5.32 0.14 19.68
N PHE A 321 5.18 -0.37 18.45
CA PHE A 321 4.41 0.31 17.43
C PHE A 321 2.94 0.48 17.81
N LEU A 322 2.30 -0.58 18.30
CA LEU A 322 0.88 -0.54 18.69
C LEU A 322 0.67 0.28 19.97
N GLU A 323 1.55 0.16 20.97
CA GLU A 323 1.53 0.99 22.17
C GLU A 323 1.59 2.47 21.80
N ARG A 324 2.56 2.87 20.96
CA ARG A 324 2.66 4.26 20.54
C ARG A 324 1.45 4.69 19.72
N ALA A 325 1.00 3.88 18.78
CA ALA A 325 -0.14 4.23 17.93
C ALA A 325 -1.44 4.40 18.74
N VAL A 326 -1.74 3.46 19.63
CA VAL A 326 -3.01 3.40 20.38
C VAL A 326 -2.98 4.30 21.60
N ILE A 327 -1.90 4.29 22.40
CA ILE A 327 -1.84 4.96 23.70
C ILE A 327 -1.24 6.37 23.58
N GLU A 328 -0.07 6.50 22.93
CA GLU A 328 0.65 7.79 22.89
C GLU A 328 0.05 8.75 21.85
N HIS A 329 -0.34 8.22 20.68
CA HIS A 329 -0.89 8.97 19.56
C HIS A 329 -2.42 8.96 19.47
N ASP A 330 -3.09 8.18 20.34
CA ASP A 330 -4.57 8.08 20.39
C ASP A 330 -5.20 7.80 19.02
N LEU A 331 -4.57 6.94 18.22
CA LEU A 331 -5.08 6.55 16.91
C LEU A 331 -6.04 5.37 17.04
N ALA A 332 -7.15 5.42 16.30
CA ALA A 332 -8.03 4.28 16.14
C ALA A 332 -7.35 3.23 15.25
N VAL A 333 -6.84 2.16 15.87
CA VAL A 333 -6.14 1.06 15.20
C VAL A 333 -6.99 -0.21 15.23
N TYR A 334 -7.09 -0.87 14.08
CA TYR A 334 -7.79 -2.14 13.94
C TYR A 334 -6.87 -3.19 13.31
N ASP A 335 -6.84 -4.39 13.87
CA ASP A 335 -6.27 -5.56 13.19
C ASP A 335 -7.23 -6.03 12.08
N ILE A 336 -6.68 -6.35 10.91
CA ILE A 336 -7.43 -6.95 9.80
C ILE A 336 -7.42 -8.47 9.97
N VAL A 337 -8.50 -8.98 10.54
CA VAL A 337 -8.67 -10.41 10.83
C VAL A 337 -9.07 -11.14 9.54
N ASP A 338 -8.09 -11.86 8.97
CA ASP A 338 -8.27 -12.70 7.79
C ASP A 338 -7.43 -13.97 7.87
N GLN A 339 -8.01 -15.09 7.44
CA GLN A 339 -7.35 -16.39 7.51
C GLN A 339 -6.03 -16.43 6.71
N ALA A 340 -6.00 -15.87 5.49
CA ALA A 340 -4.78 -15.93 4.66
C ALA A 340 -3.65 -15.06 5.25
N ILE A 341 -4.00 -13.94 5.91
CA ILE A 341 -3.03 -13.13 6.66
C ILE A 341 -2.56 -13.91 7.89
N GLN A 342 -3.46 -14.53 8.63
CA GLN A 342 -3.14 -15.26 9.87
C GLN A 342 -2.30 -16.52 9.65
N GLU A 343 -2.46 -17.17 8.49
CA GLU A 343 -1.63 -18.29 8.01
C GLU A 343 -0.28 -17.84 7.44
N SER A 344 0.02 -16.54 7.47
CA SER A 344 1.27 -15.97 6.99
C SER A 344 2.08 -15.32 8.12
N ARG A 345 3.31 -14.88 7.81
CA ARG A 345 4.12 -14.04 8.70
C ARG A 345 3.72 -12.56 8.68
N PHE A 346 2.64 -12.21 7.99
CA PHE A 346 2.19 -10.84 7.86
C PHE A 346 1.10 -10.50 8.86
N ASN A 347 0.99 -9.22 9.17
CA ASN A 347 -0.16 -8.65 9.86
C ASN A 347 -0.47 -7.27 9.27
N PHE A 348 -1.74 -6.98 9.05
CA PHE A 348 -2.18 -5.71 8.47
C PHE A 348 -3.06 -4.97 9.47
N TYR A 349 -2.71 -3.71 9.71
CA TYR A 349 -3.48 -2.81 10.56
C TYR A 349 -4.16 -1.74 9.71
N LEU A 350 -5.42 -1.48 10.02
CA LEU A 350 -6.16 -0.34 9.51
C LEU A 350 -6.15 0.77 10.57
N ILE A 351 -5.78 1.99 10.16
CA ILE A 351 -5.85 3.20 10.99
C ILE A 351 -6.82 4.16 10.33
N THR A 352 -7.74 4.74 11.10
CA THR A 352 -8.79 5.65 10.60
C THR A 352 -8.72 7.04 11.20
#